data_AF-A0A7C4XDR8-F1
#
_entry.id   AF-A0A7C4XDR8-F1
#
_cell.length_a   1.000
_cell.length_b   1.000
_cell.length_c   1.000
_cell.angle_alpha   90.00
_cell.angle_beta   90.00
_cell.angle_gamma   90.00
#
_symmetry.space_group_name_H-M   'P 1'
#
loop_
_entity.id
_entity.type
_entity.pdbx_description
1 polymer ?
#
loop_
_entity_poly.entity_id
_entity_poly.type
_entity_poly.pdbx_seq_one_letter_code
_entity_poly.pdbx_strand_id
1 'polypeptide(L)' 'MSEAGVLDEGFFRRYRELLDAEDAAFDELEHAYEEGDRAHFEQDLSAWRAIVERRRSFLERHGIEDLATR' A
#
# COMPACT_ATOMS: atom_id res chain seq x y z
N MET A 1 23.60 1.32 21.47
CA MET A 1 23.81 0.95 20.05
C MET A 1 22.46 0.47 19.55
N SER A 2 21.91 1.14 18.54
CA SER A 2 20.53 0.96 18.13
C SER A 2 20.29 -0.45 17.59
N GLU A 3 19.48 -1.24 18.30
CA GLU A 3 18.94 -2.51 17.83
C GLU A 3 17.85 -2.24 16.78
N ALA A 4 18.24 -1.64 15.65
CA ALA A 4 17.48 -1.75 14.40
C ALA A 4 17.63 -3.18 13.88
N GLY A 5 17.13 -4.14 14.68
CA GLY A 5 17.29 -5.57 14.51
C GLY A 5 16.59 -6.06 13.25
N VAL A 6 17.38 -6.14 12.17
CA VAL A 6 17.25 -7.04 11.01
C VAL A 6 15.80 -7.27 10.56
N LEU A 7 15.26 -6.33 9.80
CA LEU A 7 14.18 -6.65 8.87
C LEU A 7 14.73 -7.73 7.91
N ASP A 8 14.12 -8.91 7.92
CA ASP A 8 14.55 -10.06 7.11
C ASP A 8 14.27 -9.84 5.62
N GLU A 9 14.96 -10.56 4.73
CA GLU A 9 14.68 -10.52 3.28
C GLU A 9 13.21 -10.84 2.98
N GLY A 10 12.59 -11.72 3.77
CA GLY A 10 11.16 -12.02 3.67
C GLY A 10 10.26 -10.83 3.96
N PHE A 11 10.65 -9.96 4.90
CA PHE A 11 9.94 -8.70 5.17
C PHE A 11 10.04 -7.77 3.96
N PHE A 12 11.24 -7.54 3.43
CA PHE A 12 11.44 -6.62 2.30
C PHE A 12 10.75 -7.12 1.03
N ARG A 13 10.76 -8.43 0.77
CA ARG A 13 10.03 -9.04 -0.36
C ARG A 13 8.52 -8.81 -0.21
N ARG A 14 7.95 -9.12 0.95
CA ARG A 14 6.52 -8.92 1.21
C ARG A 14 6.11 -7.46 1.16
N TYR A 15 6.94 -6.58 1.70
CA TYR A 15 6.71 -5.15 1.65
C TYR A 15 6.72 -4.63 0.21
N ARG A 16 7.68 -5.10 -0.60
CA ARG A 16 7.75 -4.74 -2.03
C ARG A 16 6.54 -5.25 -2.82
N GLU A 17 6.11 -6.49 -2.60
CA GLU A 17 4.88 -7.01 -3.21
C GLU A 17 3.65 -6.16 -2.87
N LEU A 18 3.58 -5.62 -1.64
CA LEU A 18 2.50 -4.72 -1.23
C LEU A 18 2.59 -3.35 -1.91
N LEU A 19 3.80 -2.82 -2.09
CA LEU A 19 4.03 -1.57 -2.81
C LEU A 19 3.70 -1.71 -4.31
N ASP A 20 4.17 -2.78 -4.95
CA ASP A 20 3.89 -3.03 -6.37
C ASP A 20 2.38 -3.22 -6.61
N ALA A 21 1.67 -3.85 -5.66
CA ALA A 21 0.20 -3.98 -5.72
C ALA A 21 -0.53 -2.65 -5.51
N GLU A 22 -0.02 -1.78 -4.64
CA GLU A 22 -0.58 -0.44 -4.42
C GLU A 22 -0.40 0.45 -5.65
N ASP A 23 0.78 0.40 -6.27
CA ASP A 23 1.13 1.14 -7.49
C ASP A 23 0.22 0.72 -8.66
N ALA A 24 0.08 -0.58 -8.90
CA ALA A 24 -0.81 -1.10 -9.94
C ALA A 24 -2.29 -0.72 -9.70
N ALA A 25 -2.76 -0.75 -8.45
CA ALA A 25 -4.12 -0.33 -8.12
C ALA A 25 -4.33 1.18 -8.27
N PHE A 26 -3.26 1.97 -8.08
CA PHE A 26 -3.29 3.40 -8.28
C PHE A 26 -3.31 3.75 -9.78
N ASP A 27 -2.56 3.03 -10.62
CA ASP A 27 -2.59 3.20 -12.07
C ASP A 27 -4.00 2.97 -12.64
N GLU A 28 -4.68 1.91 -12.21
CA GLU A 28 -6.08 1.64 -12.64
C GLU A 28 -7.05 2.73 -12.14
N LEU A 29 -6.84 3.23 -10.91
CA LEU A 29 -7.62 4.35 -10.37
C LEU A 29 -7.41 5.64 -11.17
N GLU A 30 -6.16 5.92 -11.57
CA GLU A 30 -5.80 7.07 -12.40
C GLU A 30 -6.47 6.96 -13.76
N HIS A 31 -6.42 5.78 -14.38
CA HIS A 31 -7.07 5.52 -15.66
C HIS A 31 -8.59 5.73 -15.58
N ALA A 32 -9.27 5.20 -14.56
CA ALA A 32 -10.71 5.40 -14.36
C ALA A 32 -11.07 6.88 -14.18
N TYR A 33 -10.19 7.65 -13.52
CA TYR A 33 -10.35 9.11 -13.39
C TYR A 33 -10.18 9.83 -14.72
N GLU A 34 -9.18 9.46 -15.53
CA GLU A 34 -8.91 10.02 -16.84
C GLU A 34 -10.02 9.72 -17.86
N GLU A 35 -10.60 8.52 -17.82
CA GLU A 35 -11.74 8.13 -18.64
C GLU A 35 -13.06 8.78 -18.19
N GLY A 36 -13.09 9.34 -16.97
CA GLY A 36 -14.28 9.95 -16.38
C GLY A 36 -15.34 8.93 -15.95
N ASP A 37 -14.98 7.64 -15.80
CA ASP A 37 -15.87 6.61 -15.29
C ASP A 37 -15.91 6.66 -13.77
N ARG A 38 -16.84 7.45 -13.24
CA ARG A 38 -17.03 7.60 -11.80
C ARG A 38 -17.38 6.28 -11.11
N ALA A 39 -18.07 5.37 -11.77
CA ALA A 39 -18.47 4.10 -11.16
C ALA A 39 -17.27 3.15 -11.03
N HIS A 40 -16.38 3.10 -12.03
CA HIS A 40 -15.10 2.40 -11.92
C HIS A 40 -14.20 3.08 -10.89
N PHE A 41 -14.05 4.40 -10.96
CA PHE A 41 -13.23 5.16 -10.02
C PHE A 41 -13.59 4.86 -8.55
N GLU A 42 -14.88 4.84 -8.20
CA GLU A 42 -15.29 4.53 -6.82
C GLU A 42 -14.97 3.07 -6.41
N GLN A 43 -15.01 2.13 -7.36
CA GLN A 43 -14.63 0.73 -7.14
C GLN A 43 -13.11 0.59 -6.96
N ASP A 44 -12.34 1.19 -7.85
CA ASP A 44 -10.87 1.17 -7.83
C ASP A 44 -10.33 1.92 -6.61
N LEU A 45 -11.00 3.01 -6.20
CA LEU A 45 -10.65 3.73 -4.97
C LEU A 45 -10.82 2.85 -3.74
N SER A 46 -11.89 2.06 -3.69
CA SER A 46 -12.10 1.09 -2.61
C SER A 46 -11.05 -0.02 -2.63
N ALA A 47 -10.64 -0.49 -3.82
CA ALA A 47 -9.62 -1.51 -3.98
C ALA A 47 -8.23 -1.00 -3.53
N TRP A 48 -7.84 0.19 -3.99
CA TRP A 48 -6.60 0.86 -3.58
C TRP A 48 -6.56 1.09 -2.07
N ARG A 49 -7.65 1.59 -1.46
CA ARG A 49 -7.74 1.79 0.00
C ARG A 49 -7.56 0.48 0.78
N ALA A 50 -8.10 -0.63 0.29
CA ALA A 50 -7.92 -1.93 0.95
C ALA A 50 -6.46 -2.40 0.91
N ILE A 51 -5.73 -2.10 -0.18
CA ILE A 51 -4.30 -2.42 -0.32
C ILE A 51 -3.45 -1.53 0.61
N VAL A 52 -3.73 -0.23 0.66
CA VAL A 52 -3.07 0.71 1.58
C VAL A 52 -3.27 0.29 3.04
N GLU A 53 -4.49 -0.08 3.42
CA GLU A 53 -4.79 -0.58 4.78
C GLU A 53 -4.03 -1.88 5.08
N ARG A 54 -3.92 -2.79 4.10
CA ARG A 54 -3.14 -4.02 4.23
C ARG A 54 -1.65 -3.75 4.39
N ARG A 55 -1.10 -2.75 3.68
CA ARG A 55 0.28 -2.28 3.84
C ARG A 55 0.49 -1.70 5.23
N ARG A 56 -0.41 -0.82 5.68
CA ARG A 56 -0.38 -0.23 7.02
C ARG A 56 -0.41 -1.29 8.11
N SER A 57 -1.39 -2.18 8.08
CA SER A 57 -1.50 -3.32 9.01
C SER A 57 -0.28 -4.23 8.97
N PHE A 58 0.38 -4.38 7.81
CA PHE A 58 1.64 -5.12 7.72
C PHE A 58 2.77 -4.40 8.45
N LEU A 59 2.97 -3.10 8.23
CA LEU A 59 3.97 -2.29 8.91
C LEU A 59 3.73 -2.21 10.43
N GLU A 60 2.49 -1.99 10.86
CA GLU A 60 2.10 -1.94 12.28
C GLU A 60 2.41 -3.26 13.00
N ARG A 61 2.15 -4.43 12.37
CA ARG A 61 2.50 -5.74 12.93
C ARG A 61 4.01 -5.95 13.10
N HIS A 62 4.82 -5.24 12.32
CA HIS A 62 6.27 -5.25 12.43
C HIS A 62 6.82 -4.13 13.33
N GLY A 63 5.94 -3.39 14.02
CA GLY A 63 6.33 -2.29 14.91
C GLY A 63 6.87 -1.07 14.17
N ILE A 64 6.60 -0.96 12.88
CA ILE A 64 6.97 0.18 12.05
C ILE A 64 5.76 1.10 11.99
N GLU A 65 5.87 2.26 12.64
CA GLU A 65 4.85 3.30 12.51
C GLU A 65 4.95 3.96 11.14
N ASP A 66 3.82 4.01 10.43
CA ASP A 66 3.69 4.81 9.22
C ASP A 66 3.65 6.30 9.60
N LEU A 67 4.80 6.97 9.46
CA LEU A 67 4.95 8.40 9.76
C LEU A 67 4.23 9.31 8.76
N ALA A 68 3.63 8.78 7.69
CA ALA A 68 2.90 9.57 6.70
C ALA A 68 1.50 10.01 7.21
N THR A 69 1.09 9.56 8.40
CA THR A 69 -0.20 9.91 9.02
C THR A 69 -0.05 10.93 10.17
N ARG A 70 0.92 11.86 10.12
CA ARG A 70 1.11 12.88 11.17
C ARG A 70 1.09 14.33 10.67
#